data_AF-A0A2G6I263-F1
#
_entry.id   AF-A0A2G6I263-F1
#
_cell.length_a   1.000
_cell.length_b   1.000
_cell.length_c   1.000
_cell.angle_alpha   90.00
_cell.angle_beta   90.00
_cell.angle_gamma   90.00
#
_symmetry.space_group_name_H-M   'P 1'
#
loop_
_entity.id
_entity.type
_entity.pdbx_description
1 polymer ?
#
loop_
_entity_poly.entity_id
_entity_poly.type
_entity_poly.pdbx_seq_one_letter_code
_entity_poly.pdbx_strand_id
1 'polypeptide(L)'
;MIFSAKRDILKLSNQGEPFMPAKKKDSPKDELLTLLKELDNEEITWLVTQARTMIYNHKVTEVNKAARSLVEAKNRTVKAQKKTKGSSKKASAPKIDIEQAGNSNNFNIIVGTARLFLNLTELKSLVKIANANKSAKTGANGLYRWMTRERHDMINDANLTGPGDPRLAAIYNILKDRYTTG
;
A
#
# COMPACT_ATOMS: atom_id res chain seq x y z
N MET A 1 -67.45 18.94 57.78
CA MET A 1 -66.23 19.73 58.07
C MET A 1 -65.14 19.23 57.12
N ILE A 2 -64.88 19.94 56.01
CA ILE A 2 -63.81 20.96 55.80
C ILE A 2 -62.46 20.26 55.45
N PHE A 3 -62.10 20.20 54.14
CA PHE A 3 -60.95 20.88 53.44
C PHE A 3 -59.55 20.35 53.87
N SER A 4 -58.45 20.26 53.10
CA SER A 4 -57.94 20.80 51.83
C SER A 4 -56.60 20.05 51.59
N ALA A 5 -56.28 19.46 50.42
CA ALA A 5 -55.62 20.06 49.26
C ALA A 5 -54.09 19.83 49.12
N LYS A 6 -53.74 19.31 47.92
CA LYS A 6 -52.56 19.53 47.07
C LYS A 6 -51.19 18.93 47.44
N ARG A 7 -50.70 18.07 46.55
CA ARG A 7 -49.73 18.47 45.52
C ARG A 7 -49.71 17.50 44.34
N ASP A 8 -50.03 18.03 43.17
CA ASP A 8 -49.73 17.50 41.84
C ASP A 8 -48.23 17.36 41.60
N ILE A 9 -47.89 16.55 40.58
CA ILE A 9 -46.77 16.60 39.61
C ILE A 9 -46.23 15.15 39.41
N LEU A 10 -45.93 14.59 38.23
CA LEU A 10 -46.28 14.77 36.82
C LEU A 10 -45.42 13.70 36.09
N LYS A 11 -46.02 12.82 35.26
CA LYS A 11 -45.40 12.13 34.08
C LYS A 11 -44.17 11.20 34.36
N LEU A 12 -43.91 10.10 33.65
CA LEU A 12 -44.00 9.84 32.22
C LEU A 12 -44.37 8.38 31.91
N SER A 13 -45.16 8.27 30.86
CA SER A 13 -45.38 7.14 29.97
C SER A 13 -44.09 6.40 29.58
N ASN A 14 -44.04 5.11 29.86
CA ASN A 14 -43.07 4.20 29.24
C ASN A 14 -43.64 3.75 27.89
N GLN A 15 -43.49 4.58 26.86
CA GLN A 15 -43.74 4.14 25.48
C GLN A 15 -42.56 3.28 25.04
N GLY A 16 -42.83 2.01 24.74
CA GLY A 16 -41.87 1.14 24.08
C GLY A 16 -41.57 1.68 22.69
N GLU A 17 -40.39 2.28 22.54
CA GLU A 17 -39.78 2.55 21.24
C GLU A 17 -39.80 1.27 20.39
N PRO A 18 -40.25 1.32 19.12
CA PRO A 18 -40.21 0.17 18.24
C PRO A 18 -38.75 -0.25 18.04
N PHE A 19 -38.46 -1.53 18.29
CA PHE A 19 -37.18 -2.15 17.94
C PHE A 19 -36.99 -2.05 16.42
N MET A 20 -36.33 -1.00 15.96
CA MET A 20 -35.91 -0.89 14.58
C MET A 20 -34.83 -1.95 14.33
N PRO A 21 -34.99 -2.84 13.34
CA PRO A 21 -33.93 -3.77 12.99
C PRO A 21 -32.70 -2.96 12.60
N ALA A 22 -31.56 -3.23 13.24
CA ALA A 22 -30.31 -2.57 12.95
C ALA A 22 -30.07 -2.55 11.43
N LYS A 23 -29.91 -1.36 10.84
CA LYS A 23 -29.57 -1.21 9.42
C LYS A 23 -28.38 -2.12 9.12
N LYS A 24 -28.58 -3.08 8.22
CA LYS A 24 -27.52 -3.98 7.75
C LYS A 24 -26.42 -3.07 7.22
N LYS A 25 -25.27 -3.04 7.89
CA LYS A 25 -24.14 -2.21 7.47
C LYS A 25 -23.71 -2.72 6.10
N ASP A 26 -23.84 -1.90 5.07
CA ASP A 26 -23.51 -2.30 3.69
C ASP A 26 -22.08 -2.84 3.66
N SER A 27 -21.87 -3.98 3.01
CA SER A 27 -20.53 -4.53 2.87
C SER A 27 -19.70 -3.56 2.04
N PRO A 28 -18.38 -3.41 2.28
CA PRO A 28 -17.51 -2.69 1.36
C PRO A 28 -17.62 -3.14 -0.10
N LYS A 29 -18.09 -4.38 -0.33
CA LYS A 29 -18.43 -4.88 -1.68
C LYS A 29 -19.67 -4.19 -2.26
N ASP A 30 -20.70 -3.99 -1.46
CA ASP A 30 -21.96 -3.39 -1.88
C ASP A 30 -21.77 -1.88 -2.14
N GLU A 31 -20.96 -1.23 -1.32
CA GLU A 31 -20.52 0.16 -1.54
C GLU A 31 -19.72 0.30 -2.83
N LEU A 32 -18.73 -0.57 -3.07
CA LEU A 32 -17.95 -0.57 -4.31
C LEU A 32 -18.84 -0.81 -5.55
N LEU A 33 -19.80 -1.72 -5.48
CA LEU A 33 -20.74 -1.98 -6.59
C LEU A 33 -21.64 -0.78 -6.89
N THR A 34 -21.93 0.05 -5.88
CA THR A 34 -22.69 1.28 -6.07
C THR A 34 -21.82 2.32 -6.79
N LEU A 35 -20.58 2.53 -6.34
CA LEU A 35 -19.63 3.46 -6.95
C LEU A 35 -19.27 3.09 -8.39
N LEU A 36 -19.15 1.79 -8.70
CA LEU A 36 -18.83 1.31 -10.05
C LEU A 36 -19.87 1.72 -11.11
N LYS A 37 -21.10 2.09 -10.72
CA LYS A 37 -22.13 2.57 -11.65
C LYS A 37 -21.91 4.01 -12.11
N GLU A 38 -21.14 4.78 -11.35
CA GLU A 38 -20.87 6.19 -11.63
C GLU A 38 -19.55 6.40 -12.36
N LEU A 39 -18.73 5.35 -12.48
CA LEU A 39 -17.41 5.38 -13.11
C LEU A 39 -17.48 5.00 -14.59
N ASP A 40 -16.59 5.60 -15.38
CA ASP A 40 -16.44 5.28 -16.79
C ASP A 40 -15.55 4.05 -17.03
N ASN A 41 -15.45 3.62 -18.30
CA ASN A 41 -14.67 2.43 -18.66
C ASN A 41 -13.16 2.59 -18.41
N GLU A 42 -12.60 3.81 -18.49
CA GLU A 42 -11.18 4.06 -18.24
C GLU A 42 -10.89 3.95 -16.74
N GLU A 43 -11.74 4.56 -15.91
CA GLU A 43 -11.67 4.53 -14.45
C GLU A 43 -11.87 3.10 -13.91
N ILE A 44 -12.83 2.35 -14.48
CA ILE A 44 -13.03 0.94 -14.16
C ILE A 44 -11.81 0.12 -14.57
N THR A 45 -11.22 0.39 -15.73
CA THR A 45 -10.00 -0.30 -16.19
C THR A 45 -8.81 -0.05 -15.24
N TRP A 46 -8.70 1.17 -14.72
CA TRP A 46 -7.72 1.51 -13.70
C TRP A 46 -7.94 0.70 -12.41
N LEU A 47 -9.18 0.64 -11.90
CA LEU A 47 -9.51 -0.17 -10.71
C LEU A 47 -9.22 -1.66 -10.90
N VAL A 48 -9.53 -2.21 -12.08
CA VAL A 48 -9.21 -3.62 -12.42
C VAL A 48 -7.71 -3.85 -12.39
N THR A 49 -6.91 -2.89 -12.87
CA THR A 49 -5.44 -2.98 -12.84
C THR A 49 -4.91 -2.94 -11.42
N GLN A 50 -5.44 -2.07 -10.55
CA GLN A 50 -5.10 -2.03 -9.13
C GLN A 50 -5.45 -3.36 -8.44
N ALA A 51 -6.66 -3.88 -8.66
CA ALA A 51 -7.11 -5.15 -8.07
C ALA A 51 -6.23 -6.33 -8.52
N ARG A 52 -5.86 -6.40 -9.81
CA ARG A 52 -4.95 -7.43 -10.33
C ARG A 52 -3.58 -7.38 -9.67
N THR A 53 -3.04 -6.19 -9.45
CA THR A 53 -1.77 -5.99 -8.75
C THR A 53 -1.85 -6.46 -7.30
N MET A 54 -2.90 -6.09 -6.58
CA MET A 54 -3.14 -6.56 -5.21
C MET A 54 -3.26 -8.09 -5.14
N ILE A 55 -4.02 -8.70 -6.05
CA ILE A 55 -4.19 -10.16 -6.14
C ILE A 55 -2.86 -10.85 -6.45
N TYR A 56 -2.09 -10.32 -7.39
CA TYR A 56 -0.77 -10.86 -7.71
C TYR A 56 0.16 -10.80 -6.48
N ASN A 57 0.21 -9.65 -5.79
CA ASN A 57 0.98 -9.50 -4.57
C ASN A 57 0.53 -10.49 -3.48
N HIS A 58 -0.77 -10.69 -3.28
CA HIS A 58 -1.30 -11.69 -2.35
C HIS A 58 -0.91 -13.12 -2.72
N LYS A 59 -1.00 -13.49 -4.01
CA LYS A 59 -0.57 -14.81 -4.48
C LYS A 59 0.91 -15.03 -4.25
N VAL A 60 1.74 -14.03 -4.54
CA VAL A 60 3.17 -14.07 -4.24
C VAL A 60 3.40 -14.21 -2.74
N THR A 61 2.66 -13.51 -1.88
CA THR A 61 2.81 -13.66 -0.41
C THR A 61 2.39 -15.05 0.09
N GLU A 62 1.31 -15.63 -0.42
CA GLU A 62 0.83 -16.96 -0.01
C GLU A 62 1.76 -18.09 -0.49
N VAL A 63 2.22 -18.02 -1.74
CA VAL A 63 3.25 -18.96 -2.27
C VAL A 63 4.54 -18.87 -1.46
N ASN A 64 4.95 -17.65 -1.07
CA ASN A 64 6.10 -17.46 -0.19
C ASN A 64 5.87 -18.00 1.22
N LYS A 65 4.64 -17.96 1.75
CA LYS A 65 4.29 -18.51 3.07
C LYS A 65 4.30 -20.03 3.08
N ALA A 66 3.80 -20.68 2.02
CA ALA A 66 3.89 -22.14 1.85
C ALA A 66 5.35 -22.62 1.68
N ALA A 67 6.21 -21.81 1.06
CA ALA A 67 7.65 -22.11 0.99
C ALA A 67 8.37 -21.95 2.33
N ARG A 68 7.89 -21.09 3.25
CA ARG A 68 8.47 -20.87 4.58
C ARG A 68 8.28 -22.07 5.51
N SER A 69 7.11 -22.72 5.51
CA SER A 69 6.84 -23.86 6.41
C SER A 69 7.72 -25.08 6.11
N LEU A 70 8.08 -25.31 4.84
CA LEU A 70 9.02 -26.37 4.43
C LEU A 70 10.48 -26.07 4.84
N VAL A 71 10.88 -24.80 4.86
CA VAL A 71 12.24 -24.38 5.24
C VAL A 71 12.41 -24.29 6.76
N GLU A 72 11.37 -23.91 7.50
CA GLU A 72 11.40 -23.85 8.97
C GLU A 72 11.46 -25.24 9.62
N ALA A 73 10.78 -26.24 9.06
CA ALA A 73 10.88 -27.63 9.52
C ALA A 73 12.31 -28.20 9.31
N LYS A 74 12.97 -27.82 8.22
CA LYS A 74 14.35 -28.27 7.90
C LYS A 74 15.43 -27.53 8.69
N ASN A 75 15.15 -26.34 9.22
CA ASN A 75 16.11 -25.54 10.01
C ASN A 75 16.13 -25.83 11.51
N ARG A 76 15.14 -26.57 12.06
CA ARG A 76 15.17 -26.99 13.47
C ARG A 76 16.12 -28.15 13.76
N THR A 77 16.45 -28.99 12.77
CA THR A 77 17.37 -30.13 12.94
C THR A 77 18.85 -29.80 12.67
N VAL A 78 19.14 -28.68 12.00
CA VAL A 78 20.51 -28.33 11.55
C VAL A 78 21.25 -27.37 12.51
N LYS A 79 20.56 -26.77 13.49
CA LYS A 79 21.18 -25.80 14.44
C LYS A 79 22.20 -26.38 15.42
N ALA A 80 22.39 -27.71 15.47
CA ALA A 80 23.34 -28.33 16.40
C ALA A 80 24.77 -28.46 15.88
N GLN A 81 25.04 -28.27 14.58
CA GLN A 81 26.40 -28.46 14.05
C GLN A 81 26.80 -27.41 13.02
N LYS A 82 28.00 -26.85 13.28
CA LYS A 82 28.89 -26.15 12.35
C LYS A 82 28.55 -24.70 11.97
N LYS A 83 29.20 -23.82 12.74
CA LYS A 83 30.01 -22.71 12.21
C LYS A 83 30.79 -23.17 10.97
N THR A 84 30.57 -22.55 9.81
CA THR A 84 31.58 -22.09 8.84
C THR A 84 30.91 -21.48 7.60
N LYS A 85 31.36 -20.27 7.24
CA LYS A 85 31.35 -19.60 5.93
C LYS A 85 30.19 -19.86 4.94
N GLY A 86 29.47 -18.76 4.69
CA GLY A 86 29.12 -18.31 3.34
C GLY A 86 28.24 -19.22 2.50
N SER A 87 26.92 -18.98 2.53
CA SER A 87 26.11 -19.12 1.32
C SER A 87 24.85 -18.25 1.40
N SER A 88 24.58 -17.62 0.27
CA SER A 88 23.60 -16.58 -0.03
C SER A 88 22.20 -16.83 0.53
N LYS A 89 21.71 -15.90 1.37
CA LYS A 89 20.28 -15.64 1.54
C LYS A 89 19.72 -15.29 0.17
N LYS A 90 19.00 -16.22 -0.47
CA LYS A 90 18.17 -15.93 -1.63
C LYS A 90 17.06 -14.98 -1.16
N ALA A 91 17.28 -13.68 -1.37
CA ALA A 91 16.40 -12.62 -0.91
C ALA A 91 15.01 -12.79 -1.55
N SER A 92 13.99 -12.89 -0.71
CA SER A 92 12.60 -12.65 -1.14
C SER A 92 12.53 -11.31 -1.85
N ALA A 93 11.81 -11.22 -2.97
CA ALA A 93 11.65 -9.97 -3.71
C ALA A 93 11.17 -8.85 -2.76
N PRO A 94 11.85 -7.69 -2.73
CA PRO A 94 11.57 -6.63 -1.77
C PRO A 94 10.18 -6.01 -2.00
N LYS A 95 9.48 -5.63 -0.92
CA LYS A 95 8.24 -4.82 -0.99
C LYS A 95 8.58 -3.48 -1.64
N ILE A 96 7.93 -3.11 -2.74
CA ILE A 96 8.15 -1.81 -3.40
C ILE A 96 6.83 -1.06 -3.44
N ASP A 97 6.82 0.15 -2.86
CA ASP A 97 5.61 0.97 -2.79
C ASP A 97 5.94 2.46 -2.70
N ILE A 98 4.96 3.33 -2.95
CA ILE A 98 5.05 4.77 -2.70
C ILE A 98 3.83 5.17 -1.85
N GLU A 99 4.10 5.65 -0.65
CA GLU A 99 3.08 6.04 0.33
C GLU A 99 3.21 7.54 0.65
N GLN A 100 2.08 8.23 0.80
CA GLN A 100 2.07 9.63 1.26
C GLN A 100 2.27 9.66 2.79
N ALA A 101 3.15 10.55 3.27
CA ALA A 101 3.62 10.56 4.65
C ALA A 101 3.14 11.80 5.41
N GLY A 102 2.09 11.65 6.22
CA GLY A 102 1.56 12.74 7.04
C GLY A 102 0.95 13.86 6.19
N ASN A 103 1.69 14.95 5.98
CA ASN A 103 1.26 16.09 5.17
C ASN A 103 1.23 15.75 3.68
N SER A 104 0.37 16.43 2.91
CA SER A 104 0.16 16.16 1.48
C SER A 104 1.40 16.31 0.59
N ASN A 105 2.47 16.94 1.10
CA ASN A 105 3.69 17.25 0.36
C ASN A 105 4.86 16.28 0.59
N ASN A 106 4.70 15.28 1.46
CA ASN A 106 5.78 14.37 1.81
C ASN A 106 5.40 12.94 1.41
N PHE A 107 6.38 12.19 0.90
CA PHE A 107 6.19 10.85 0.36
C PHE A 107 7.34 9.94 0.77
N ASN A 108 7.05 8.64 0.87
CA ASN A 108 8.04 7.61 1.14
C ASN A 108 8.01 6.57 0.03
N ILE A 109 9.14 6.36 -0.65
CA ILE A 109 9.34 5.16 -1.46
C ILE A 109 9.82 4.04 -0.55
N ILE A 110 9.02 2.99 -0.42
CA ILE A 110 9.39 1.79 0.29
C ILE A 110 10.15 0.88 -0.68
N VAL A 111 11.35 0.47 -0.29
CA VAL A 111 12.19 -0.47 -1.04
C VAL A 111 12.71 -1.55 -0.09
N GLY A 112 11.95 -2.63 0.05
CA GLY A 112 12.23 -3.68 1.02
C GLY A 112 12.08 -3.15 2.44
N THR A 113 13.21 -3.01 3.15
CA THR A 113 13.26 -2.42 4.50
C THR A 113 13.62 -0.93 4.49
N ALA A 114 14.11 -0.41 3.36
CA ALA A 114 14.46 0.99 3.22
C ALA A 114 13.20 1.85 2.98
N ARG A 115 13.19 3.04 3.56
CA ARG A 115 12.19 4.08 3.31
C ARG A 115 12.91 5.32 2.83
N LEU A 116 12.66 5.71 1.59
CA LEU A 116 13.29 6.85 0.96
C LEU A 116 12.32 8.02 1.02
N PHE A 117 12.67 9.04 1.79
CA PHE A 117 11.84 10.22 1.97
C PHE A 117 11.99 11.18 0.79
N LEU A 118 10.85 11.68 0.32
CA LEU A 118 10.73 12.61 -0.80
C LEU A 118 9.76 13.75 -0.45
N ASN A 119 10.05 14.94 -0.97
CA ASN A 119 9.09 16.02 -1.06
C ASN A 119 8.31 15.98 -2.40
N LEU A 120 7.26 16.81 -2.50
CA LEU A 120 6.41 16.89 -3.69
C LEU A 120 7.18 17.27 -4.96
N THR A 121 8.16 18.16 -4.88
CA THR A 121 8.96 18.60 -6.04
C THR A 121 9.84 17.48 -6.58
N GLU A 122 10.44 16.70 -5.68
CA GLU A 122 11.21 15.51 -6.02
C GLU A 122 10.31 14.44 -6.64
N LEU A 123 9.14 14.17 -6.04
CA LEU A 123 8.17 13.24 -6.59
C LEU A 123 7.75 13.65 -8.01
N LYS A 124 7.39 14.93 -8.23
CA LYS A 124 7.04 15.44 -9.56
C LYS A 124 8.18 15.25 -10.57
N SER A 125 9.43 15.41 -10.14
CA SER A 125 10.59 15.16 -11.01
C SER A 125 10.68 13.70 -11.44
N LEU A 126 10.46 12.77 -10.51
CA LEU A 126 10.43 11.33 -10.80
C LEU A 126 9.25 10.96 -11.70
N VAL A 127 8.07 11.52 -11.47
CA VAL A 127 6.87 11.29 -12.31
C VAL A 127 7.09 11.84 -13.72
N LYS A 128 7.71 13.02 -13.88
CA LYS A 128 8.07 13.57 -15.18
C LYS A 128 9.01 12.64 -15.96
N ILE A 129 9.99 12.04 -15.28
CA ILE A 129 10.87 11.03 -15.88
C ILE A 129 10.07 9.80 -16.29
N ALA A 130 9.15 9.33 -15.44
CA ALA A 130 8.31 8.17 -15.73
C ALA A 130 7.40 8.39 -16.96
N ASN A 131 6.80 9.57 -17.07
CA ASN A 131 5.90 9.92 -18.17
C ASN A 131 6.65 10.21 -19.48
N ALA A 132 7.83 10.82 -19.43
CA ALA A 132 8.66 11.07 -20.61
C ALA A 132 9.17 9.77 -21.27
N ASN A 133 9.25 8.67 -20.51
CA ASN A 133 9.77 7.40 -20.97
C ASN A 133 8.65 6.40 -21.27
N LYS A 134 8.68 5.78 -22.45
CA LYS A 134 7.67 4.76 -22.86
C LYS A 134 7.95 3.37 -22.27
N SER A 135 9.21 3.04 -21.99
CA SER A 135 9.62 1.72 -21.52
C SER A 135 10.11 1.75 -20.07
N ALA A 136 9.81 0.70 -19.32
CA ALA A 136 10.32 0.51 -17.96
C ALA A 136 11.85 0.52 -17.89
N LYS A 137 12.55 0.03 -18.92
CA LYS A 137 14.03 0.03 -18.94
C LYS A 137 14.61 1.44 -19.05
N THR A 138 14.07 2.26 -19.95
CA THR A 138 14.55 3.65 -20.14
C THR A 138 14.12 4.54 -18.97
N GLY A 139 12.92 4.31 -18.44
CA GLY A 139 12.41 4.93 -17.23
C GLY A 139 13.27 4.62 -16.01
N ALA A 140 13.56 3.35 -15.74
CA ALA A 140 14.43 2.92 -14.64
C ALA A 140 15.83 3.57 -14.70
N ASN A 141 16.42 3.63 -15.90
CA ASN A 141 17.70 4.33 -16.11
C ASN A 141 17.59 5.84 -15.82
N GLY A 142 16.51 6.48 -16.27
CA GLY A 142 16.23 7.89 -15.96
C GLY A 142 16.10 8.14 -14.46
N LEU A 143 15.37 7.29 -13.74
CA LEU A 143 15.21 7.37 -12.29
C LEU A 143 16.56 7.21 -11.59
N TYR A 144 17.36 6.21 -11.98
CA TYR A 144 18.69 5.99 -11.41
C TYR A 144 19.59 7.21 -11.59
N ARG A 145 19.66 7.77 -12.82
CA ARG A 145 20.47 8.97 -13.12
C ARG A 145 20.04 10.17 -12.30
N TRP A 146 18.73 10.37 -12.13
CA TRP A 146 18.21 11.45 -11.28
C TRP A 146 18.59 11.23 -9.82
N MET A 147 18.40 10.02 -9.28
CA MET A 147 18.74 9.72 -7.89
C MET A 147 20.25 9.86 -7.64
N THR A 148 21.10 9.39 -8.55
CA THR A 148 22.56 9.58 -8.42
C THR A 148 22.95 11.07 -8.38
N ARG A 149 22.24 11.94 -9.09
CA ARG A 149 22.55 13.37 -9.18
C ARG A 149 21.98 14.19 -8.02
N GLU A 150 20.71 13.98 -7.69
CA GLU A 150 19.97 14.80 -6.71
C GLU A 150 19.98 14.20 -5.31
N ARG A 151 19.96 12.86 -5.21
CA ARG A 151 19.71 12.13 -3.97
C ARG A 151 20.54 10.85 -3.88
N HIS A 152 21.86 11.01 -3.94
CA HIS A 152 22.79 9.88 -3.94
C HIS A 152 22.66 9.05 -2.65
N ASP A 153 22.23 9.66 -1.55
CA ASP A 153 21.86 9.00 -0.29
C ASP A 153 20.82 7.90 -0.52
N MET A 154 19.79 8.15 -1.35
CA MET A 154 18.73 7.18 -1.62
C MET A 154 19.23 5.90 -2.31
N ILE A 155 20.27 6.02 -3.15
CA ILE A 155 20.91 4.88 -3.80
C ILE A 155 21.56 3.98 -2.75
N ASN A 156 22.28 4.59 -1.81
CA ASN A 156 22.99 3.87 -0.76
C ASN A 156 22.01 3.22 0.24
N ASP A 157 21.00 3.97 0.69
CA ASP A 157 20.03 3.51 1.69
C ASP A 157 19.17 2.35 1.19
N ALA A 158 18.72 2.42 -0.07
CA ALA A 158 18.00 1.32 -0.71
C ALA A 158 18.92 0.25 -1.30
N ASN A 159 20.25 0.43 -1.20
CA ASN A 159 21.26 -0.45 -1.79
C ASN A 159 20.97 -0.76 -3.26
N LEU A 160 20.64 0.27 -4.05
CA LEU A 160 20.30 0.14 -5.48
C LEU A 160 21.58 -0.08 -6.28
N THR A 161 21.62 -1.19 -7.00
CA THR A 161 22.88 -1.69 -7.60
C THR A 161 23.26 -1.04 -8.93
N GLY A 162 22.31 -0.38 -9.59
CA GLY A 162 22.56 0.25 -10.88
C GLY A 162 21.29 0.57 -11.66
N PRO A 163 21.42 1.10 -12.89
CA PRO A 163 20.29 1.49 -13.73
C PRO A 163 19.43 0.31 -14.21
N GLY A 164 19.96 -0.91 -14.14
CA GLY A 164 19.24 -2.15 -14.44
C GLY A 164 18.58 -2.81 -13.24
N ASP A 165 18.59 -2.18 -12.06
CA ASP A 165 18.00 -2.76 -10.85
C ASP A 165 16.48 -2.96 -11.06
N PRO A 166 15.95 -4.19 -10.91
CA PRO A 166 14.53 -4.47 -11.11
C PRO A 166 13.62 -3.62 -10.22
N ARG A 167 14.13 -3.13 -9.08
CA ARG A 167 13.37 -2.28 -8.16
C ARG A 167 13.07 -0.91 -8.76
N LEU A 168 13.97 -0.37 -9.57
CA LEU A 168 13.74 0.89 -10.27
C LEU A 168 12.65 0.76 -11.33
N ALA A 169 12.57 -0.38 -12.02
CA ALA A 169 11.50 -0.64 -12.97
C ALA A 169 10.13 -0.72 -12.26
N ALA A 170 10.09 -1.32 -11.07
CA ALA A 170 8.87 -1.34 -10.26
C ALA A 170 8.47 0.06 -9.75
N ILE A 171 9.44 0.87 -9.27
CA ILE A 171 9.20 2.26 -8.89
C ILE A 171 8.67 3.05 -10.11
N TYR A 172 9.27 2.87 -11.29
CA TYR A 172 8.81 3.49 -12.53
C TYR A 172 7.36 3.17 -12.86
N ASN A 173 6.97 1.89 -12.80
CA ASN A 173 5.60 1.47 -13.08
C ASN A 173 4.63 2.12 -12.09
N ILE A 174 4.97 2.09 -10.79
CA ILE A 174 4.17 2.74 -9.75
C ILE A 174 3.98 4.25 -10.03
N LEU A 175 5.06 4.95 -10.38
CA LEU A 175 5.02 6.38 -10.67
C LEU A 175 4.11 6.69 -11.85
N LYS A 176 4.23 5.91 -12.92
CA LYS A 176 3.45 6.06 -14.14
C LYS A 176 1.98 5.71 -13.96
N ASP A 177 1.68 4.73 -13.12
CA ASP A 177 0.33 4.22 -12.94
C ASP A 177 -0.49 5.04 -11.92
N ARG A 178 0.17 5.66 -10.93
CA ARG A 178 -0.51 6.38 -9.83
C ARG A 178 -0.49 7.89 -9.95
N TYR A 179 0.46 8.45 -10.70
CA TYR A 179 0.67 9.89 -10.73
C TYR A 179 0.69 10.40 -12.17
N THR A 180 -0.07 11.46 -12.41
CA THR A 180 -0.04 12.19 -13.68
C THR A 180 0.70 13.52 -13.51
N THR A 181 1.36 13.98 -14.58
CA THR A 181 1.90 15.33 -14.66
C THR A 181 0.75 16.28 -15.00
N GLY A 182 0.12 16.85 -13.97
CA GLY A 182 -0.74 18.04 -14.08
C GLY A 182 0.05 19.33 -13.97
#